data_AF-A0A2K2VH92-F1
#
_entry.id   AF-A0A2K2VH92-F1
#
_cell.length_a   1.000
_cell.length_b   1.000
_cell.length_c   1.000
_cell.angle_alpha   90.00
_cell.angle_beta   90.00
_cell.angle_gamma   90.00
#
_symmetry.space_group_name_H-M   'P 1'
#
loop_
_entity.id
_entity.type
_entity.pdbx_description
1 polymer ?
#
loop_
_entity_poly.entity_id
_entity_poly.type
_entity_poly.pdbx_seq_one_letter_code
_entity_poly.pdbx_strand_id
1 'polypeptide(L)'
;MDGYTVMLYMAYAMAIMSVFTIAYAIINYKLQSKALKLYADYIRMTLNLPEVKRFTESQRKPKIDVGEDREGKKVLVRYYTRELDRDHPSVTVYIDKQSMKVLKTEVKGETEGKKK
;
A
#
# COMPACT_ATOMS: atom_id res chain seq x y z
N MET A 1 -54.27 3.16 -1.96
CA MET A 1 -53.26 3.86 -1.15
C MET A 1 -53.14 5.26 -1.70
N ASP A 2 -53.25 6.28 -0.85
CA ASP A 2 -53.27 7.68 -1.26
C ASP A 2 -51.85 8.14 -1.66
N GLY A 3 -51.74 9.06 -2.62
CA GLY A 3 -50.44 9.49 -3.18
C GLY A 3 -49.48 10.05 -2.13
N TYR A 4 -50.04 10.61 -1.06
CA TYR A 4 -49.31 11.10 0.11
C TYR A 4 -48.61 9.99 0.90
N THR A 5 -49.25 8.83 1.07
CA THR A 5 -48.66 7.72 1.81
C THR A 5 -47.49 7.13 1.04
N VAL A 6 -47.60 7.04 -0.29
CA VAL A 6 -46.53 6.56 -1.18
C VAL A 6 -45.33 7.51 -1.18
N MET A 7 -45.56 8.83 -1.24
CA MET A 7 -44.47 9.82 -1.10
C MET A 7 -43.77 9.74 0.26
N LEU A 8 -44.53 9.54 1.34
CA LEU A 8 -43.96 9.41 2.68
C LEU A 8 -43.05 8.18 2.79
N TYR A 9 -43.48 7.04 2.26
CA TYR A 9 -42.67 5.81 2.21
C TYR A 9 -41.44 5.97 1.32
N MET A 10 -41.55 6.65 0.17
CA MET A 10 -40.41 6.96 -0.69
C MET A 10 -39.38 7.86 -0.01
N ALA A 11 -39.83 8.92 0.67
CA ALA A 11 -38.94 9.79 1.43
C ALA A 11 -38.21 9.03 2.55
N TYR A 12 -38.91 8.13 3.24
CA TYR A 12 -38.33 7.28 4.28
C TYR A 12 -37.29 6.30 3.69
N ALA A 13 -37.59 5.68 2.56
CA ALA A 13 -36.67 4.78 1.86
C ALA A 13 -35.41 5.50 1.38
N MET A 14 -35.53 6.72 0.86
CA MET A 14 -34.39 7.55 0.44
C MET A 14 -33.53 7.98 1.64
N ALA A 15 -34.15 8.34 2.77
CA ALA A 15 -33.43 8.70 3.99
C ALA A 15 -32.65 7.51 4.57
N ILE A 16 -33.26 6.32 4.57
CA ILE A 16 -32.58 5.09 5.02
C ILE A 16 -31.41 4.76 4.09
N MET A 17 -31.62 4.80 2.78
CA MET A 17 -30.56 4.55 1.79
C MET A 17 -29.40 5.52 1.94
N SER A 18 -29.65 6.82 2.13
CA SER A 18 -28.59 7.83 2.28
C SER A 18 -27.74 7.61 3.54
N VAL A 19 -28.36 7.19 4.65
CA VAL A 19 -27.64 6.83 5.88
C VAL A 19 -26.70 5.65 5.64
N PHE A 20 -27.15 4.62 4.91
CA PHE A 20 -26.30 3.48 4.56
C PHE A 20 -25.12 3.89 3.66
N THR A 21 -25.35 4.75 2.66
CA THR A 21 -24.28 5.23 1.77
C THR A 21 -23.23 6.03 2.52
N ILE A 22 -23.67 6.91 3.43
CA ILE A 22 -22.76 7.73 4.27
C ILE A 22 -21.97 6.85 5.22
N ALA A 23 -22.62 5.88 5.88
CA ALA A 23 -21.94 4.94 6.77
C ALA A 23 -20.87 4.13 6.02
N TYR A 24 -21.19 3.64 4.81
CA TYR A 24 -20.25 2.92 3.96
C TYR A 24 -19.05 3.79 3.54
N ALA A 25 -19.29 5.05 3.16
CA ALA A 25 -18.24 6.00 2.82
C ALA A 25 -17.30 6.26 4.02
N ILE A 26 -17.84 6.46 5.22
CA ILE A 26 -17.04 6.68 6.44
C ILE A 26 -16.18 5.46 6.78
N ILE A 27 -16.74 4.26 6.68
CA ILE A 27 -16.02 3.00 6.93
C ILE A 27 -14.85 2.86 5.95
N ASN A 28 -15.08 3.06 4.65
CA ASN A 28 -14.04 2.99 3.63
C ASN A 28 -12.96 4.06 3.84
N TYR A 29 -13.33 5.28 4.23
CA TYR A 29 -12.37 6.35 4.51
C TYR A 29 -11.47 6.05 5.72
N LYS A 30 -12.04 5.46 6.78
CA LYS A 30 -11.27 4.98 7.95
C LYS A 30 -10.36 3.80 7.61
N LEU A 31 -10.76 2.91 6.71
CA LEU A 31 -9.93 1.80 6.24
C LEU A 31 -8.75 2.30 5.40
N GLN A 32 -8.98 3.23 4.46
CA GLN A 32 -7.91 3.80 3.63
C GLN A 32 -6.87 4.58 4.45
N SER A 33 -7.33 5.41 5.39
CA SER A 33 -6.42 6.16 6.27
C SER A 33 -5.57 5.27 7.18
N LYS A 34 -6.13 4.16 7.67
CA LYS A 34 -5.36 3.14 8.41
C LYS A 34 -4.35 2.41 7.53
N ALA A 35 -4.74 2.06 6.30
CA ALA A 35 -3.85 1.40 5.34
C ALA A 35 -2.67 2.31 4.98
N LEU A 36 -2.92 3.59 4.66
CA LEU A 36 -1.88 4.58 4.37
C LEU A 36 -0.88 4.71 5.53
N LYS A 37 -1.39 4.72 6.78
CA LYS A 37 -0.56 4.79 7.98
C LYS A 37 0.26 3.52 8.20
N LEU A 38 -0.33 2.33 8.01
CA LEU A 38 0.39 1.05 8.08
C LEU A 38 1.55 1.02 7.07
N TYR A 39 1.27 1.40 5.82
CA TYR A 39 2.29 1.42 4.77
C TYR A 39 3.41 2.43 5.08
N ALA A 40 3.11 3.57 5.69
CA ALA A 40 4.12 4.53 6.12
C ALA A 40 5.07 3.95 7.19
N ASP A 41 4.55 3.15 8.13
CA ASP A 41 5.38 2.49 9.15
C ASP A 41 6.29 1.41 8.55
N TYR A 42 5.80 0.64 7.58
CA TYR A 42 6.63 -0.31 6.83
C TYR A 42 7.75 0.40 6.06
N ILE A 43 7.45 1.49 5.35
CA ILE A 43 8.45 2.28 4.62
C ILE A 43 9.52 2.84 5.57
N ARG A 44 9.12 3.37 6.73
CA ARG A 44 10.06 3.88 7.74
C ARG A 44 10.98 2.78 8.28
N MET A 45 10.41 1.60 8.52
CA MET A 45 11.18 0.45 8.97
C MET A 45 12.19 0.01 7.91
N THR A 46 11.79 -0.06 6.64
CA THR A 46 12.68 -0.48 5.56
C THR A 46 13.75 0.55 5.24
N LEU A 47 13.47 1.85 5.40
CA LEU A 47 14.49 2.91 5.29
C LEU A 47 15.61 2.78 6.32
N ASN A 48 15.40 2.05 7.43
CA ASN A 48 16.45 1.80 8.42
C ASN A 48 17.37 0.62 8.04
N LEU A 49 16.99 -0.18 7.04
CA LEU A 49 17.81 -1.31 6.60
C LEU A 49 19.06 -0.83 5.85
N PRO A 50 20.23 -1.46 6.09
CA PRO A 50 21.48 -1.03 5.49
C PRO A 50 21.48 -1.15 3.96
N GLU A 51 20.81 -2.16 3.37
CA GLU A 51 20.74 -2.29 1.91
C GLU A 51 19.89 -1.18 1.28
N VAL A 52 18.76 -0.86 1.92
CA VAL A 52 17.87 0.21 1.47
C VAL A 52 18.54 1.56 1.63
N LYS A 53 19.20 1.83 2.77
CA LYS A 53 19.95 3.09 2.96
C LYS A 53 20.99 3.31 1.87
N ARG A 54 21.85 2.32 1.63
CA ARG A 54 22.87 2.39 0.56
C ARG A 54 22.24 2.68 -0.80
N PHE A 55 21.15 1.99 -1.13
CA PHE A 55 20.42 2.23 -2.37
C PHE A 55 19.85 3.66 -2.43
N THR A 56 19.14 4.11 -1.39
CA THR A 56 18.54 5.46 -1.35
C THR A 56 19.56 6.59 -1.30
N GLU A 57 20.74 6.37 -0.73
CA GLU A 57 21.85 7.33 -0.71
C GLU A 57 22.55 7.39 -2.08
N SER A 58 22.68 6.24 -2.77
CA SER A 58 23.25 6.19 -4.12
C SER A 58 22.33 6.81 -5.19
N GLN A 59 21.03 6.92 -4.92
CA GLN A 59 20.03 7.36 -5.89
C GLN A 59 19.39 8.69 -5.48
N ARG A 60 19.40 9.68 -6.40
CA ARG A 60 18.94 11.04 -6.09
C ARG A 60 17.45 11.15 -5.71
N LYS A 61 16.59 10.25 -6.25
CA LYS A 61 15.14 10.16 -5.99
C LYS A 61 14.61 8.75 -6.27
N PRO A 62 14.73 7.79 -5.33
CA PRO A 62 14.10 6.48 -5.49
C PRO A 62 12.58 6.60 -5.37
N LYS A 63 11.86 6.03 -6.33
CA LYS A 63 10.42 5.78 -6.23
C LYS A 63 10.18 4.61 -5.28
N ILE A 64 9.08 4.66 -4.55
CA ILE A 64 8.68 3.65 -3.58
C ILE A 64 7.32 3.10 -4.03
N ASP A 65 7.22 1.78 -4.12
CA ASP A 65 5.97 1.06 -4.35
C ASP A 65 5.75 0.10 -3.19
N VAL A 66 4.51 0.03 -2.72
CA VAL A 66 4.13 -0.83 -1.59
C VAL A 66 2.96 -1.67 -2.01
N GLY A 67 3.19 -2.99 -2.06
CA GLY A 67 2.18 -3.97 -2.41
C GLY A 67 1.96 -4.96 -1.28
N GLU A 68 0.87 -5.70 -1.38
CA GLU A 68 0.65 -6.90 -0.57
C GLU A 68 0.78 -8.14 -1.45
N ASP A 69 1.26 -9.24 -0.88
CA ASP A 69 1.26 -10.54 -1.54
C ASP A 69 -0.18 -11.01 -1.81
N ARG A 70 -0.36 -11.96 -2.74
CA ARG A 70 -1.70 -12.45 -3.13
C ARG A 70 -2.53 -12.99 -1.95
N GLU A 71 -1.85 -13.49 -0.92
CA GLU A 71 -2.48 -13.99 0.31
C GLU A 71 -2.69 -12.91 1.38
N GLY A 72 -2.22 -11.67 1.17
CA GLY A 72 -2.35 -10.56 2.12
C GLY A 72 -1.56 -10.72 3.43
N LYS A 73 -0.68 -11.73 3.53
CA LYS A 73 0.14 -12.00 4.73
C LYS A 73 1.47 -11.25 4.75
N LYS A 74 1.95 -10.84 3.59
CA LYS A 74 3.25 -10.19 3.41
C LYS A 74 3.07 -8.84 2.73
N VAL A 75 3.84 -7.87 3.17
CA VAL A 75 3.94 -6.54 2.55
C VAL A 75 5.27 -6.49 1.80
N LEU A 76 5.22 -6.06 0.55
CA LEU A 76 6.39 -5.87 -0.30
C LEU A 76 6.63 -4.36 -0.42
N VAL A 77 7.79 -3.90 0.05
CA VAL A 77 8.22 -2.51 -0.15
C VAL A 77 9.33 -2.52 -1.18
N ARG A 78 9.10 -1.91 -2.34
CA ARG A 78 10.04 -1.85 -3.45
C ARG A 78 10.54 -0.42 -3.65
N TYR A 79 11.86 -0.26 -3.64
CA TYR A 79 12.57 0.97 -3.99
C TYR A 79 13.17 0.82 -5.38
N TYR A 80 12.93 1.77 -6.29
CA TYR A 80 13.38 1.68 -7.68
C TYR A 80 13.59 3.06 -8.30
N THR A 81 14.37 3.16 -9.38
CA THR A 81 14.78 4.45 -9.97
C THR A 81 13.94 4.89 -11.18
N ARG A 82 13.40 3.95 -11.96
CA ARG A 82 12.55 4.20 -13.15
C ARG A 82 11.37 3.24 -13.20
N GLU A 83 10.29 3.63 -13.86
CA GLU A 83 9.05 2.85 -13.96
C GLU A 83 9.33 1.40 -14.35
N LEU A 84 9.09 0.49 -13.40
CA LEU A 84 8.76 -0.93 -13.52
C LEU A 84 9.46 -1.78 -14.60
N ASP A 85 10.61 -1.36 -15.11
CA ASP A 85 11.39 -2.15 -16.05
C ASP A 85 12.22 -3.21 -15.32
N ARG A 86 12.33 -4.40 -15.91
CA ARG A 86 12.93 -5.58 -15.27
C ARG A 86 14.44 -5.43 -15.03
N ASP A 87 15.09 -4.49 -15.71
CA ASP A 87 16.55 -4.29 -15.72
C ASP A 87 17.04 -3.13 -14.84
N HIS A 88 16.16 -2.45 -14.11
CA HIS A 88 16.58 -1.35 -13.27
C HIS A 88 16.93 -1.78 -11.85
N PRO A 89 17.96 -1.15 -11.24
CA PRO A 89 18.36 -1.49 -9.90
C PRO A 89 17.19 -1.19 -8.94
N SER A 90 16.81 -2.20 -8.17
CA SER A 90 15.68 -2.11 -7.25
C SER A 90 15.92 -2.94 -6.01
N VAL A 91 15.50 -2.42 -4.86
CA VAL A 91 15.53 -3.14 -3.59
C VAL A 91 14.10 -3.47 -3.21
N THR A 92 13.78 -4.76 -3.11
CA THR A 92 12.49 -5.26 -2.64
C THR A 92 12.67 -5.86 -1.26
N VAL A 93 11.93 -5.33 -0.28
CA VAL A 93 11.90 -5.86 1.08
C VAL A 93 10.57 -6.56 1.31
N TYR A 94 10.65 -7.80 1.74
CA TYR A 94 9.50 -8.62 2.11
C TYR A 94 9.33 -8.55 3.62
N ILE A 95 8.17 -8.13 4.07
CA ILE A 95 7.85 -7.93 5.48
C ILE A 95 6.64 -8.79 5.83
N ASP A 96 6.70 -9.46 6.96
CA ASP A 96 5.54 -10.14 7.53
C ASP A 96 4.56 -9.11 8.12
N LYS A 97 3.31 -9.14 7.67
CA LYS A 97 2.31 -8.11 8.02
C LYS A 97 1.97 -8.11 9.51
N GLN A 98 1.99 -9.27 10.16
CA GLN A 98 1.58 -9.44 11.56
C GLN A 98 2.72 -9.12 12.52
N SER A 99 3.92 -9.66 12.26
CA SER A 99 5.07 -9.52 13.14
C SER A 99 5.93 -8.29 12.86
N MET A 100 5.68 -7.59 11.75
CA MET A 100 6.51 -6.49 11.25
C MET A 100 7.99 -6.89 11.10
N LYS A 101 8.28 -8.20 10.95
CA LYS A 101 9.65 -8.68 10.74
C LYS A 101 9.98 -8.68 9.26
N VAL A 102 11.21 -8.26 8.96
CA VAL A 102 11.78 -8.42 7.62
C VAL A 102 12.01 -9.92 7.39
N LEU A 103 11.35 -10.47 6.38
CA LEU A 103 11.47 -11.86 5.97
C LEU A 103 12.65 -12.05 5.01
N LYS A 104 12.81 -11.10 4.07
CA LYS A 104 13.82 -11.18 3.03
C LYS A 104 14.07 -9.79 2.44
N THR A 105 15.30 -9.51 2.04
CA THR A 105 15.66 -8.36 1.22
C THR A 105 16.22 -8.90 -0.09
N GLU A 106 15.68 -8.44 -1.22
CA GLU A 106 16.18 -8.77 -2.56
C GLU A 106 16.68 -7.49 -3.23
N VAL A 107 17.98 -7.45 -3.52
CA VAL A 107 18.59 -6.38 -4.31
C VAL A 107 18.74 -6.90 -5.73
N LYS A 108 18.02 -6.29 -6.67
CA LYS A 108 18.18 -6.53 -8.11
C LYS A 108 19.01 -5.40 -8.71
N GLY A 109 19.91 -5.73 -9.62
CA GLY A 109 20.71 -4.75 -10.38
C GLY A 109 22.06 -4.37 -9.76
N GLU A 110 22.53 -5.07 -8.74
CA GLU A 110 23.88 -4.84 -8.16
C GLU A 110 24.75 -6.11 -8.20
N THR A 111 24.82 -6.80 -9.36
CA THR A 111 26.03 -7.52 -9.80
C THR A 111 25.92 -7.95 -11.27
N GLU A 112 26.58 -7.22 -12.17
CA GLU A 112 27.60 -7.83 -13.03
C GLU A 112 28.81 -6.89 -13.03
N GLY A 113 29.48 -6.82 -11.88
CA GLY A 113 30.93 -6.64 -11.91
C GLY A 113 31.50 -7.89 -12.59
N LYS A 114 31.66 -7.84 -13.92
CA LYS A 114 32.39 -8.84 -14.69
C LYS A 114 33.77 -9.00 -14.04
N LYS A 115 33.96 -10.10 -13.32
CA LYS A 115 35.28 -10.71 -13.20
C LYS A 115 35.69 -11.19 -14.58
N LYS A 116 36.51 -10.41 -15.29
CA LYS A 116 37.64 -10.87 -16.09
C LYS A 116 38.36 -9.69 -16.73
#